data_AF-A0A1A8R4J1-F1
#
_entry.id   AF-A0A1A8R4J1-F1
#
_cell.length_a   1.000
_cell.length_b   1.000
_cell.length_c   1.000
_cell.angle_alpha   90.00
_cell.angle_beta   90.00
_cell.angle_gamma   90.00
#
_symmetry.space_group_name_H-M   'P 1'
#
loop_
_entity.id
_entity.type
_entity.pdbx_description
1 polymer ?
#
loop_
_entity_poly.entity_id
_entity_poly.type
_entity_poly.pdbx_seq_one_letter_code
_entity_poly.pdbx_strand_id
1 'polypeptide(L)'
;EDGDEGCSTRGRHHLFEAWFLLVQCAHWVQMAVQLLVTSKPEDCDPLLWLLTFYHHPTNKWHQRALQLVRVREAWDHLHTLFSASVFPVPAAHLQPLITLLSVKPQQPSPAPSLTLDLLVYFAVFCRLKLNISANILQTVVDLSGLRDGAACVLSSLHLRVQEGSCFKSGDVHLRIRELQKTITQMNKEDQKWVERW
;
A
#
# COMPACT_ATOMS: atom_id res chain seq x y z
N GLU A 1 -1.43 -11.06 48.97
CA GLU A 1 -1.44 -9.60 48.85
C GLU A 1 -0.85 -9.23 47.52
N ASP A 2 -1.69 -8.61 46.71
CA ASP A 2 -1.51 -8.21 45.32
C ASP A 2 -0.53 -7.03 45.20
N GLY A 3 0.16 -6.92 44.07
CA GLY A 3 0.99 -5.74 43.83
C GLY A 3 1.92 -5.77 42.63
N ASP A 4 1.52 -6.32 41.48
CA ASP A 4 2.30 -6.18 40.24
C ASP A 4 1.40 -5.86 39.02
N GLU A 5 0.53 -4.87 39.17
CA GLU A 5 -0.40 -4.44 38.10
C GLU A 5 -0.27 -2.95 37.72
N GLY A 6 0.72 -2.25 38.30
CA GLY A 6 0.93 -0.81 38.09
C GLY A 6 1.83 -0.42 36.91
N CYS A 7 2.68 -1.33 36.42
CA CYS A 7 3.67 -1.02 35.37
C CYS A 7 3.08 -1.05 33.94
N SER A 8 1.96 -1.76 33.75
CA SER A 8 1.43 -2.06 32.42
C SER A 8 0.57 -0.94 31.80
N THR A 9 -0.04 -0.07 32.60
CA THR A 9 -0.98 0.97 32.09
C THR A 9 -0.25 2.21 31.60
N ARG A 10 0.79 2.67 32.32
CA ARG A 10 1.57 3.86 31.98
C ARG A 10 2.37 3.71 30.68
N GLY A 11 2.99 2.55 30.46
CA GLY A 11 3.72 2.26 29.22
C GLY A 11 2.83 2.21 27.97
N ARG A 12 1.60 1.71 28.11
CA ARG A 12 0.60 1.69 27.01
C ARG A 12 0.12 3.10 26.65
N HIS A 13 0.03 4.00 27.61
CA HIS A 13 -0.37 5.40 27.39
C HIS A 13 0.65 6.15 26.52
N HIS A 14 1.95 5.99 26.82
CA HIS A 14 3.02 6.63 26.05
C HIS A 14 3.15 6.07 24.62
N LEU A 15 2.92 4.76 24.43
CA LEU A 15 2.86 4.15 23.09
C LEU A 15 1.70 4.70 22.26
N PHE A 16 0.53 4.88 22.88
CA PHE A 16 -0.63 5.48 22.23
C PHE A 16 -0.37 6.94 21.87
N GLU A 17 0.20 7.75 22.78
CA GLU A 17 0.54 9.15 22.51
C GLU A 17 1.57 9.29 21.38
N ALA A 18 2.65 8.51 21.41
CA ALA A 18 3.66 8.51 20.36
C ALA A 18 3.08 8.07 19.00
N TRP A 19 2.24 7.03 18.99
CA TRP A 19 1.53 6.62 17.78
C TRP A 19 0.52 7.67 17.31
N PHE A 20 -0.23 8.28 18.23
CA PHE A 20 -1.21 9.31 17.90
C PHE A 20 -0.54 10.54 17.29
N LEU A 21 0.60 10.97 17.82
CA LEU A 21 1.42 12.02 17.22
C LEU A 21 1.95 11.61 15.84
N LEU A 22 2.39 10.37 15.69
CA LEU A 22 2.85 9.81 14.42
C LEU A 22 1.73 9.78 13.36
N VAL A 23 0.48 9.53 13.76
CA VAL A 23 -0.71 9.58 12.90
C VAL A 23 -1.14 11.02 12.59
N GLN A 24 -1.18 11.90 13.58
CA GLN A 24 -1.55 13.31 13.37
C GLN A 24 -0.54 14.04 12.47
N CYS A 25 0.73 13.59 12.48
CA CYS A 25 1.76 14.11 11.60
C CYS A 25 2.01 13.21 10.38
N ALA A 26 1.04 12.41 9.90
CA ALA A 26 1.20 11.39 8.86
C ALA A 26 1.62 11.89 7.45
N HIS A 27 2.01 13.15 7.28
CA HIS A 27 2.67 13.65 6.06
C HIS A 27 3.92 12.83 5.70
N TRP A 28 4.60 12.25 6.70
CA TRP A 28 5.76 11.40 6.49
C TRP A 28 5.41 10.09 5.77
N VAL A 29 4.17 9.58 5.86
CA VAL A 29 3.77 8.29 5.26
C VAL A 29 3.98 8.33 3.75
N GLN A 30 3.55 9.42 3.11
CA GLN A 30 3.72 9.61 1.67
C GLN A 30 5.19 9.72 1.29
N MET A 31 6.01 10.41 2.10
CA MET A 31 7.45 10.49 1.86
C MET A 31 8.14 9.13 2.02
N ALA A 32 7.81 8.37 3.06
CA ALA A 32 8.37 7.05 3.32
C ALA A 32 8.07 6.09 2.17
N VAL A 33 6.82 6.10 1.70
CA VAL A 33 6.37 5.33 0.55
C VAL A 33 7.11 5.72 -0.73
N GLN A 34 7.25 7.01 -1.03
CA GLN A 34 7.98 7.43 -2.22
C GLN A 34 9.46 7.05 -2.14
N LEU A 35 10.07 7.19 -0.97
CA LEU A 35 11.43 6.72 -0.72
C LEU A 35 11.51 5.21 -0.97
N LEU A 36 10.54 4.41 -0.52
CA LEU A 36 10.50 2.97 -0.75
C LEU A 36 10.43 2.56 -2.22
N VAL A 37 9.76 3.34 -3.07
CA VAL A 37 9.68 3.06 -4.51
C VAL A 37 11.02 3.33 -5.21
N THR A 38 11.89 4.13 -4.61
CA THR A 38 13.20 4.54 -5.16
C THR A 38 14.40 4.02 -4.36
N SER A 39 14.16 3.39 -3.22
CA SER A 39 15.18 2.90 -2.30
C SER A 39 15.81 1.64 -2.86
N LYS A 40 17.09 1.46 -2.54
CA LYS A 40 17.75 0.19 -2.77
C LYS A 40 17.32 -0.84 -1.70
N PRO A 41 17.52 -2.14 -1.94
CA PRO A 41 17.17 -3.19 -0.98
C PRO A 41 17.83 -3.05 0.40
N GLU A 42 18.94 -2.32 0.52
CA GLU A 42 19.62 -2.08 1.79
C GLU A 42 18.94 -1.01 2.65
N ASP A 43 18.18 -0.10 2.03
CA ASP A 43 17.62 1.09 2.69
C ASP A 43 16.11 0.95 3.00
N CYS A 44 15.46 -0.12 2.53
CA CYS A 44 14.00 -0.26 2.63
C CYS A 44 13.52 -0.66 4.04
N ASP A 45 14.34 -1.37 4.82
CA ASP A 45 13.90 -2.01 6.08
C ASP A 45 13.37 -1.03 7.14
N PRO A 46 14.02 0.11 7.42
CA PRO A 46 13.49 1.09 8.37
C PRO A 46 12.12 1.66 7.92
N LEU A 47 11.95 1.87 6.61
CA LEU A 47 10.72 2.41 6.05
C LEU A 47 9.58 1.38 6.07
N LEU A 48 9.87 0.12 5.74
CA LEU A 48 8.89 -0.98 5.83
C LEU A 48 8.46 -1.22 7.28
N TRP A 49 9.41 -1.15 8.23
CA TRP A 49 9.11 -1.25 9.65
C TRP A 49 8.17 -0.12 10.10
N LEU A 50 8.48 1.11 9.70
CA LEU A 50 7.71 2.29 10.07
C LEU A 50 6.28 2.23 9.51
N LEU A 51 6.11 1.85 8.26
CA LEU A 51 4.78 1.65 7.65
C LEU A 51 4.03 0.50 8.33
N THR A 52 4.68 -0.63 8.56
CA THR A 52 4.07 -1.77 9.26
C THR A 52 3.58 -1.36 10.66
N PHE A 53 4.35 -0.54 11.37
CA PHE A 53 3.95 0.01 12.66
C PHE A 53 2.77 0.98 12.54
N TYR A 54 2.76 1.85 11.54
CA TYR A 54 1.66 2.80 11.30
C TYR A 54 0.33 2.09 11.05
N HIS A 55 0.32 1.04 10.22
CA HIS A 55 -0.89 0.28 9.92
C HIS A 55 -1.33 -0.65 11.05
N HIS A 56 -0.38 -1.15 11.85
CA HIS A 56 -0.67 -2.13 12.90
C HIS A 56 0.07 -1.83 14.21
N PRO A 57 -0.28 -0.72 14.89
CA PRO A 57 0.46 -0.25 16.07
C PRO A 57 0.34 -1.20 17.27
N THR A 58 -0.79 -1.88 17.39
CA THR A 58 -1.15 -2.75 18.52
C THR A 58 -0.68 -4.20 18.35
N ASN A 59 -0.10 -4.55 17.19
CA ASN A 59 0.41 -5.90 16.96
C ASN A 59 1.51 -6.23 17.96
N LYS A 60 1.44 -7.43 18.54
CA LYS A 60 2.51 -7.98 19.40
C LYS A 60 3.79 -8.14 18.58
N TRP A 61 4.94 -8.12 19.26
CA TRP A 61 6.27 -8.22 18.63
C TRP A 61 6.37 -9.35 17.59
N HIS A 62 5.97 -10.57 17.93
CA HIS A 62 6.01 -11.73 17.04
C HIS A 62 5.10 -11.58 15.81
N GLN A 63 3.91 -10.99 15.97
CA GLN A 63 3.01 -10.73 14.84
C GLN A 63 3.59 -9.64 13.92
N ARG A 64 4.23 -8.62 14.49
CA ARG A 64 4.91 -7.57 13.72
C ARG A 64 6.09 -8.12 12.92
N ALA A 65 6.91 -8.99 13.51
CA ALA A 65 8.02 -9.63 12.81
C ALA A 65 7.52 -10.44 11.61
N LEU A 66 6.45 -11.23 11.78
CA LEU A 66 5.83 -11.97 10.67
C LEU A 66 5.26 -11.05 9.58
N GLN A 67 4.61 -9.95 9.97
CA GLN A 67 4.11 -8.95 9.03
C GLN A 67 5.25 -8.29 8.26
N LEU A 68 6.35 -7.93 8.93
CA LEU A 68 7.50 -7.32 8.29
C LEU A 68 8.13 -8.24 7.24
N VAL A 69 8.23 -9.55 7.51
CA VAL A 69 8.72 -10.54 6.52
C VAL A 69 7.81 -10.58 5.29
N ARG A 70 6.49 -10.61 5.47
CA ARG A 70 5.53 -10.62 4.34
C ARG A 70 5.55 -9.32 3.54
N VAL A 71 5.66 -8.20 4.22
CA VAL A 71 5.70 -6.86 3.61
C VAL A 71 7.03 -6.66 2.87
N ARG A 72 8.13 -7.19 3.41
CA ARG A 72 9.43 -7.23 2.74
C ARG A 72 9.38 -8.07 1.47
N GLU A 73 8.81 -9.27 1.57
CA GLU A 73 8.60 -10.12 0.41
C GLU A 73 7.76 -9.42 -0.67
N ALA A 74 6.65 -8.78 -0.29
CA ALA A 74 5.84 -7.98 -1.21
C ALA A 74 6.65 -6.85 -1.86
N TRP A 75 7.44 -6.13 -1.07
CA TRP A 75 8.29 -5.06 -1.56
C TRP A 75 9.36 -5.57 -2.53
N ASP A 76 10.04 -6.68 -2.25
CA ASP A 76 11.07 -7.25 -3.14
C ASP A 76 10.47 -7.63 -4.51
N HIS A 77 9.27 -8.23 -4.53
CA HIS A 77 8.53 -8.56 -5.75
C HIS A 77 8.12 -7.30 -6.52
N LEU A 78 7.56 -6.31 -5.84
CA LEU A 78 7.18 -5.03 -6.45
C LEU A 78 8.40 -4.29 -7.00
N HIS A 79 9.47 -4.21 -6.23
CA HIS A 79 10.69 -3.53 -6.63
C HIS A 79 11.29 -4.18 -7.88
N THR A 80 11.35 -5.51 -7.93
CA THR A 80 11.81 -6.26 -9.12
C THR A 80 10.91 -5.98 -10.32
N LEU A 81 9.60 -6.09 -10.13
CA LEU A 81 8.60 -5.91 -11.18
C LEU A 81 8.64 -4.50 -11.78
N PHE A 82 8.74 -3.47 -10.94
CA PHE A 82 8.72 -2.07 -11.36
C PHE A 82 10.09 -1.52 -11.79
N SER A 83 11.20 -2.21 -11.46
CA SER A 83 12.55 -1.82 -11.87
C SER A 83 12.99 -2.46 -13.18
N ALA A 84 12.62 -3.72 -13.43
CA ALA A 84 13.13 -4.51 -14.55
C ALA A 84 12.17 -4.64 -15.75
N SER A 85 10.99 -4.01 -15.71
CA SER A 85 9.87 -4.42 -16.56
C SER A 85 10.17 -4.40 -18.07
N VAL A 86 10.24 -5.59 -18.65
CA VAL A 86 10.02 -5.85 -20.08
C VAL A 86 8.51 -5.92 -20.32
N PHE A 87 8.02 -5.29 -21.38
CA PHE A 87 6.60 -5.29 -21.73
C PHE A 87 6.35 -6.22 -22.93
N PRO A 88 5.32 -7.09 -22.89
CA PRO A 88 4.34 -7.32 -21.82
C PRO A 88 4.91 -8.08 -20.62
N VAL A 89 4.35 -7.83 -19.42
CA VAL A 89 4.76 -8.51 -18.18
C VAL A 89 4.23 -9.94 -18.17
N PRO A 90 5.09 -10.96 -18.02
CA PRO A 90 4.64 -12.35 -17.89
C PRO A 90 3.76 -12.56 -16.66
N ALA A 91 2.66 -13.30 -16.81
CA ALA A 91 1.75 -13.63 -15.70
C ALA A 91 2.47 -14.31 -14.52
N ALA A 92 3.52 -15.09 -14.79
CA ALA A 92 4.34 -15.74 -13.78
C ALA A 92 4.98 -14.75 -12.78
N HIS A 93 5.31 -13.52 -13.21
CA HIS A 93 5.88 -12.50 -12.33
C HIS A 93 4.82 -11.82 -11.45
N LEU A 94 3.54 -11.93 -11.80
CA LEU A 94 2.43 -11.33 -11.04
C LEU A 94 1.86 -12.31 -9.99
N GLN A 95 2.02 -13.63 -10.19
CA GLN A 95 1.50 -14.67 -9.31
C GLN A 95 1.90 -14.53 -7.82
N PRO A 96 3.17 -14.19 -7.48
CA PRO A 96 3.55 -14.01 -6.07
C PRO A 96 2.76 -12.89 -5.40
N LEU A 97 2.57 -11.75 -6.08
CA LEU A 97 1.80 -10.62 -5.56
C LEU A 97 0.33 -10.96 -5.40
N ILE A 98 -0.26 -11.65 -6.38
CA ILE A 98 -1.66 -12.10 -6.31
C ILE A 98 -1.84 -13.03 -5.12
N THR A 99 -0.89 -13.95 -4.90
CA THR A 99 -0.93 -14.89 -3.77
C THR A 99 -0.88 -14.12 -2.44
N LEU A 100 0.05 -13.18 -2.28
CA LEU A 100 0.19 -12.33 -1.08
C LEU A 100 -1.07 -11.49 -0.80
N LEU A 101 -1.72 -10.98 -1.85
CA LEU A 101 -2.96 -10.20 -1.76
C LEU A 101 -4.20 -11.08 -1.53
N SER A 102 -4.16 -12.34 -1.98
CA SER A 102 -5.24 -13.32 -1.83
C SER A 102 -5.26 -13.96 -0.43
N VAL A 103 -4.15 -13.90 0.31
CA VAL A 103 -4.10 -14.41 1.69
C VAL A 103 -5.16 -13.72 2.55
N LYS A 104 -6.27 -14.43 2.76
CA LYS A 104 -7.40 -13.98 3.57
C LYS A 104 -6.89 -13.58 4.95
N PRO A 105 -7.08 -12.32 5.40
CA PRO A 105 -6.58 -11.93 6.70
C PRO A 105 -7.32 -12.75 7.76
N GLN A 106 -6.57 -13.33 8.72
CA GLN A 106 -7.14 -14.03 9.88
C GLN A 106 -7.97 -13.12 10.80
N GLN A 107 -8.07 -11.83 10.49
CA GLN A 107 -8.82 -10.82 11.22
C GLN A 107 -9.47 -9.85 10.22
N PRO A 108 -10.75 -9.50 10.36
CA PRO A 108 -11.40 -8.48 9.55
C PRO A 108 -10.87 -7.10 9.96
N SER A 109 -9.84 -6.63 9.26
CA SER A 109 -9.36 -5.25 9.36
C SER A 109 -10.06 -4.40 8.30
N PRO A 110 -10.64 -3.25 8.65
CA PRO A 110 -11.21 -2.30 7.69
C PRO A 110 -10.15 -1.51 6.90
N ALA A 111 -8.87 -1.59 7.28
CA ALA A 111 -7.78 -0.97 6.53
C ALA A 111 -7.33 -1.85 5.35
N PRO A 112 -7.07 -1.28 4.16
CA PRO A 112 -6.48 -2.01 3.04
C PRO A 112 -5.16 -2.68 3.47
N SER A 113 -4.85 -3.83 2.88
CA SER A 113 -3.60 -4.53 3.18
C SER A 113 -2.42 -3.62 2.81
N LEU A 114 -1.41 -3.53 3.67
CA LEU A 114 -0.19 -2.75 3.38
C LEU A 114 0.43 -3.15 2.02
N THR A 115 0.27 -4.41 1.61
CA THR A 115 0.63 -4.90 0.27
C THR A 115 -0.13 -4.20 -0.87
N LEU A 116 -1.44 -3.99 -0.72
CA LEU A 116 -2.26 -3.27 -1.71
C LEU A 116 -1.87 -1.79 -1.76
N ASP A 117 -1.63 -1.19 -0.59
CA ASP A 117 -1.14 0.17 -0.47
C ASP A 117 0.19 0.33 -1.22
N LEU A 118 1.15 -0.55 -0.95
CA LEU A 118 2.44 -0.58 -1.65
C LEU A 118 2.26 -0.74 -3.16
N LEU A 119 1.42 -1.66 -3.64
CA LEU A 119 1.17 -1.83 -5.07
C LEU A 119 0.67 -0.52 -5.73
N VAL A 120 -0.32 0.14 -5.12
CA VAL A 120 -0.86 1.42 -5.61
C VAL A 120 0.22 2.49 -5.61
N TYR A 121 1.01 2.56 -4.55
CA TYR A 121 2.09 3.52 -4.43
C TYR A 121 3.20 3.29 -5.46
N PHE A 122 3.60 2.05 -5.71
CA PHE A 122 4.54 1.71 -6.79
C PHE A 122 3.98 2.15 -8.14
N ALA A 123 2.70 1.88 -8.44
CA ALA A 123 2.09 2.30 -9.69
C ALA A 123 2.09 3.83 -9.90
N VAL A 124 1.94 4.60 -8.81
CA VAL A 124 1.93 6.07 -8.82
C VAL A 124 3.34 6.67 -8.89
N PHE A 125 4.29 6.18 -8.10
CA PHE A 125 5.60 6.81 -7.94
C PHE A 125 6.72 6.16 -8.76
N CYS A 126 6.46 5.04 -9.44
CA CYS A 126 7.48 4.39 -10.27
C CYS A 126 7.89 5.26 -11.47
N ARG A 127 9.07 4.97 -12.01
CA ARG A 127 9.61 5.63 -13.21
C ARG A 127 9.06 5.04 -14.52
N LEU A 128 8.24 4.00 -14.45
CA LEU A 128 7.66 3.37 -15.65
C LEU A 128 6.66 4.32 -16.33
N LYS A 129 6.43 4.11 -17.64
CA LYS A 129 5.35 4.79 -18.35
C LYS A 129 3.99 4.45 -17.73
N LEU A 130 3.08 5.42 -17.70
CA LEU A 130 1.75 5.30 -17.10
C LEU A 130 0.99 4.06 -17.60
N ASN A 131 1.03 3.78 -18.91
CA ASN A 131 0.35 2.63 -19.51
C ASN A 131 0.87 1.29 -18.97
N ILE A 132 2.17 1.17 -18.71
CA ILE A 132 2.78 -0.06 -18.18
C ILE A 132 2.37 -0.25 -16.72
N SER A 133 2.53 0.79 -15.88
CA SER A 133 2.14 0.69 -14.47
C SER A 133 0.63 0.50 -14.28
N ALA A 134 -0.19 1.13 -15.13
CA ALA A 134 -1.63 0.98 -15.11
C ALA A 134 -2.04 -0.46 -15.44
N ASN A 135 -1.42 -1.07 -16.46
CA ASN A 135 -1.66 -2.46 -16.82
C ASN A 135 -1.27 -3.43 -15.70
N ILE A 136 -0.09 -3.23 -15.09
CA ILE A 136 0.35 -4.03 -13.93
C ILE A 136 -0.66 -3.92 -12.78
N LEU A 137 -0.98 -2.68 -12.37
CA LEU A 137 -1.92 -2.42 -11.28
C LEU A 137 -3.27 -3.07 -11.57
N GLN A 138 -3.82 -2.83 -12.76
CA GLN A 138 -5.10 -3.37 -13.20
C GLN A 138 -5.12 -4.89 -13.16
N THR A 139 -4.13 -5.55 -13.79
CA THR A 139 -4.06 -7.00 -13.85
C THR A 139 -4.00 -7.62 -12.45
N VAL A 140 -3.20 -7.04 -11.54
CA VAL A 140 -3.08 -7.56 -10.17
C VAL A 140 -4.39 -7.36 -9.40
N VAL A 141 -5.02 -6.18 -9.46
CA VAL A 141 -6.25 -5.91 -8.69
C VAL A 141 -7.47 -6.64 -9.23
N ASP A 142 -7.53 -6.88 -10.54
CA ASP A 142 -8.62 -7.64 -11.17
C ASP A 142 -8.50 -9.12 -10.79
N LEU A 143 -7.29 -9.70 -10.83
CA LEU A 143 -7.05 -11.09 -10.43
C LEU A 143 -7.17 -11.32 -8.91
N SER A 144 -6.90 -10.30 -8.09
CA SER A 144 -7.04 -10.39 -6.63
C SER A 144 -8.43 -9.97 -6.12
N GLY A 145 -9.31 -9.42 -6.97
CA GLY A 145 -10.61 -8.89 -6.55
C GLY A 145 -10.53 -7.68 -5.62
N LEU A 146 -9.46 -6.87 -5.70
CA LEU A 146 -9.21 -5.73 -4.79
C LEU A 146 -9.38 -4.37 -5.49
N ARG A 147 -10.20 -4.32 -6.53
CA ARG A 147 -10.45 -3.11 -7.33
C ARG A 147 -10.95 -1.94 -6.48
N ASP A 148 -11.97 -2.15 -5.65
CA ASP A 148 -12.52 -1.12 -4.77
C ASP A 148 -11.50 -0.64 -3.73
N GLY A 149 -10.70 -1.56 -3.19
CA GLY A 149 -9.61 -1.25 -2.28
C GLY A 149 -8.57 -0.34 -2.95
N ALA A 150 -8.14 -0.68 -4.17
CA ALA A 150 -7.19 0.13 -4.93
C ALA A 150 -7.75 1.53 -5.26
N ALA A 151 -9.03 1.61 -5.63
CA ALA A 151 -9.72 2.88 -5.87
C ALA A 151 -9.79 3.75 -4.61
N CYS A 152 -10.04 3.13 -3.45
CA CYS A 152 -10.03 3.80 -2.14
C CYS A 152 -8.65 4.38 -1.83
N VAL A 153 -7.59 3.57 -1.95
CA VAL A 153 -6.21 4.01 -1.71
C VAL A 153 -5.80 5.15 -2.62
N LEU A 154 -6.13 5.07 -3.92
CA LEU A 154 -5.87 6.16 -4.88
C LEU A 154 -6.61 7.45 -4.51
N SER A 155 -7.85 7.34 -4.04
CA SER A 155 -8.65 8.49 -3.60
C SER A 155 -8.07 9.14 -2.35
N SER A 156 -7.68 8.34 -1.35
CA SER A 156 -6.99 8.84 -0.17
C SER A 156 -5.64 9.48 -0.51
N LEU A 157 -4.89 8.90 -1.45
CA LEU A 157 -3.64 9.48 -1.91
C LEU A 157 -3.88 10.80 -2.64
N HIS A 158 -4.91 10.88 -3.50
CA HIS A 158 -5.27 12.12 -4.19
C HIS A 158 -5.53 13.28 -3.23
N LEU A 159 -6.29 13.03 -2.16
CA LEU A 159 -6.58 14.02 -1.11
C LEU A 159 -5.30 14.45 -0.39
N ARG A 160 -4.45 13.50 0.02
CA ARG A 160 -3.19 13.80 0.72
C ARG A 160 -2.22 14.63 -0.13
N VAL A 161 -2.12 14.34 -1.44
CA VAL A 161 -1.25 15.11 -2.34
C VAL A 161 -1.80 16.53 -2.56
N GLN A 162 -3.12 16.73 -2.49
CA GLN A 162 -3.72 18.06 -2.57
C GLN A 162 -3.50 18.90 -1.30
N GLU A 163 -3.57 18.27 -0.12
CA GLU A 163 -3.47 18.96 1.18
C GLU A 163 -2.02 19.27 1.58
N GLY A 164 -1.05 18.42 1.20
CA GLY A 164 0.36 18.55 1.59
C GLY A 164 1.28 18.74 0.39
N SER A 165 1.65 19.99 0.06
CA SER A 165 2.51 20.31 -1.10
C SER A 165 4.01 19.97 -0.92
N CYS A 166 4.37 18.82 -0.33
CA CYS A 166 5.75 18.31 -0.41
C CYS A 166 6.13 17.88 -1.84
N PHE A 167 5.14 17.69 -2.73
CA PHE A 167 5.36 17.26 -4.10
C PHE A 167 4.88 18.33 -5.09
N LYS A 168 5.82 19.11 -5.62
CA LYS A 168 5.56 20.12 -6.67
C LYS A 168 5.41 19.52 -8.08
N SER A 169 5.22 18.21 -8.21
CA SER A 169 5.19 17.57 -9.52
C SER A 169 3.75 17.39 -9.99
N GLY A 170 3.27 18.29 -10.84
CA GLY A 170 1.96 18.17 -11.51
C GLY A 170 1.77 16.83 -12.24
N ASP A 171 2.87 16.16 -12.59
CA ASP A 171 2.89 14.83 -13.19
C ASP A 171 2.28 13.73 -12.28
N VAL A 172 2.53 13.80 -10.97
CA VAL A 172 1.98 12.81 -10.02
C VAL A 172 0.46 12.94 -9.89
N HIS A 173 -0.06 14.17 -9.87
CA HIS A 173 -1.51 14.40 -9.85
C HIS A 173 -2.21 13.88 -11.11
N LEU A 174 -1.60 14.10 -12.28
CA LEU A 174 -2.11 13.57 -13.55
C LEU A 174 -2.08 12.05 -13.54
N ARG A 175 -0.97 11.46 -13.08
CA ARG A 175 -0.82 10.00 -12.98
C ARG A 175 -1.85 9.36 -12.06
N ILE A 176 -2.09 9.92 -10.87
CA ILE A 176 -3.14 9.44 -9.95
C ILE A 176 -4.50 9.49 -10.62
N ARG A 177 -4.83 10.60 -11.29
CA ARG A 177 -6.12 10.78 -11.97
C ARG A 177 -6.32 9.76 -13.09
N GLU A 178 -5.31 9.52 -13.91
CA GLU A 178 -5.42 8.55 -15.01
C GLU A 178 -5.50 7.11 -14.49
N LEU A 179 -4.74 6.75 -13.44
CA LEU A 179 -4.88 5.44 -12.79
C LEU A 179 -6.27 5.25 -12.19
N GLN A 180 -6.84 6.27 -11.56
CA GLN A 180 -8.23 6.24 -11.07
C GLN A 180 -9.22 6.00 -12.21
N LYS A 181 -9.05 6.65 -13.36
CA LYS A 181 -9.90 6.40 -14.54
C LYS A 181 -9.78 4.95 -14.99
N THR A 182 -8.58 4.40 -15.13
CA THR A 182 -8.39 3.00 -15.53
C THR A 182 -9.10 2.02 -14.57
N ILE A 183 -9.04 2.28 -13.26
CA ILE A 183 -9.67 1.44 -12.23
C ILE A 183 -11.18 1.68 -12.12
N THR A 184 -11.73 2.79 -12.61
CA THR A 184 -13.18 3.07 -12.53
C THR A 184 -13.94 2.83 -13.84
N GLN A 185 -13.27 2.94 -15.00
CA GLN A 185 -13.92 2.96 -16.31
C GLN A 185 -14.43 1.57 -16.75
N MET A 186 -13.84 0.47 -16.25
CA MET A 186 -14.33 -0.89 -16.48
C MET A 186 -15.57 -1.25 -15.65
N ASN A 187 -15.82 -0.58 -14.52
CA ASN A 187 -17.06 -0.81 -13.74
C ASN A 187 -18.31 -0.50 -14.60
N LYS A 188 -18.20 0.46 -15.53
CA LYS A 188 -19.29 0.80 -16.46
C LYS A 188 -19.44 -0.19 -17.61
N GLU A 189 -18.39 -0.90 -18.00
CA GLU A 189 -18.46 -1.90 -19.07
C GLU A 189 -19.04 -3.21 -18.54
N ASP A 190 -18.63 -3.63 -17.34
CA ASP A 190 -19.17 -4.82 -16.68
C ASP A 190 -20.63 -4.64 -16.22
N GLN A 191 -21.01 -3.45 -15.71
CA GLN A 191 -22.41 -3.14 -15.41
C GLN A 191 -23.31 -3.08 -16.67
N LYS A 192 -22.77 -2.63 -17.81
CA LYS A 192 -23.50 -2.60 -19.09
C LYS A 192 -23.86 -3.98 -19.65
N TRP A 193 -23.21 -5.04 -19.19
CA TRP A 193 -23.53 -6.42 -19.56
C TRP A 193 -24.55 -7.04 -18.61
N VAL A 194 -24.54 -6.65 -17.33
CA VAL A 194 -25.50 -7.14 -16.32
C VAL A 194 -26.90 -6.52 -16.50
N GLU A 195 -26.99 -5.27 -16.95
CA GLU A 195 -28.29 -4.60 -17.21
C GLU A 195 -28.93 -4.95 -18.57
N ARG A 196 -28.28 -5.82 -19.36
CA ARG A 196 -28.73 -6.19 -20.71
C ARG A 196 -29.41 -7.57 -20.78
N TRP A 197 -29.72 -8.16 -19.63
CA TRP A 197 -30.46 -9.40 -19.42
C TRP A 197 -31.56 -9.18 -18.38
#